data_AF-A0A839XQX5-F1
#
_entry.id   AF-A0A839XQX5-F1
#
_cell.length_a   1.000
_cell.length_b   1.000
_cell.length_c   1.000
_cell.angle_alpha   90.00
_cell.angle_beta   90.00
_cell.angle_gamma   90.00
#
_symmetry.space_group_name_H-M   'P 1'
#
loop_
_entity.id
_entity.type
_entity.pdbx_description
1 polymer ?
#
loop_
_entity_poly.entity_id
_entity_poly.type
_entity_poly.pdbx_seq_one_letter_code
_entity_poly.pdbx_strand_id
1 'polypeptide(L)'
;MHSTDATPTPSPVQTARFADGPDCVLINPDLTPRDWRAARLRAALHPATVLCGLAGVALAAVAILAGAGTGFVGASACAAGILMAVTAVLVGRRRACRPLIHVAATAEGRAAGMFLRSRALTSDKAQQRTVRSLMQAVAEVHASPARPWLDPAMPVQLHRVAWHVLTFLHRTAPARALLDELAGLHEQEPAEIAAARRAVTAADAALDDVSCHAHACASLVRAWEAKLRHADLATRAAATTDTLPRTEELALACSAAAELPPAVFASITAARDLTSAGAFVWEHPPHTWPSSSTRGGLS
;
A
#
# COMPACT_ATOMS: atom_id res chain seq x y z
N MET A 1 -11.81 -24.55 -0.96
CA MET A 1 -10.60 -23.83 -0.50
C MET A 1 -10.99 -22.98 0.69
N HIS A 2 -10.52 -23.34 1.90
CA HIS A 2 -10.81 -22.57 3.10
C HIS A 2 -10.06 -21.22 3.04
N SER A 3 -10.79 -20.13 2.89
CA SER A 3 -10.32 -18.80 3.28
C SER A 3 -10.25 -18.77 4.80
N THR A 4 -9.13 -19.24 5.36
CA THR A 4 -8.72 -18.81 6.68
C THR A 4 -8.54 -17.30 6.61
N ASP A 5 -9.32 -16.61 7.44
CA ASP A 5 -9.29 -15.19 7.72
C ASP A 5 -7.90 -14.83 8.28
N ALA A 6 -6.92 -14.79 7.39
CA ALA A 6 -5.54 -14.49 7.72
C ALA A 6 -5.50 -13.02 8.12
N THR A 7 -5.43 -12.81 9.43
CA THR A 7 -5.22 -11.48 10.00
C THR A 7 -4.04 -10.86 9.25
N PRO A 8 -4.19 -9.69 8.61
CA PRO A 8 -3.18 -9.17 7.70
C PRO A 8 -1.87 -9.05 8.47
N THR A 9 -0.88 -9.85 8.08
CA THR A 9 0.45 -9.75 8.65
C THR A 9 0.95 -8.36 8.29
N PRO A 10 1.33 -7.53 9.27
CA PRO A 10 1.81 -6.19 8.96
C PRO A 10 2.97 -6.29 7.98
N SER A 11 2.93 -5.48 6.92
CA SER A 11 4.04 -5.37 5.95
C SER A 11 5.36 -5.21 6.72
N PRO A 12 6.44 -5.93 6.34
CA PRO A 12 7.73 -5.90 7.05
C PRO A 12 8.33 -4.49 7.08
N VAL A 13 8.03 -3.70 6.06
CA VAL A 13 8.42 -2.29 5.95
C VAL A 13 7.17 -1.43 5.93
N GLN A 14 7.22 -0.33 6.68
CA GLN A 14 6.13 0.64 6.75
C GLN A 14 6.70 2.06 6.70
N THR A 15 5.93 2.95 6.09
CA THR A 15 6.21 4.38 6.11
C THR A 15 5.53 5.00 7.33
N ALA A 16 6.28 5.78 8.10
CA ALA A 16 5.77 6.49 9.27
C ALA A 16 6.12 7.97 9.21
N ARG A 17 5.33 8.79 9.89
CA ARG A 17 5.59 10.23 10.05
C ARG A 17 6.27 10.46 11.40
N PHE A 18 7.48 11.02 11.34
CA PHE A 18 8.26 11.47 12.48
C PHE A 18 8.24 13.00 12.55
N ALA A 19 8.74 13.58 13.64
CA ALA A 19 8.81 15.04 13.83
C ALA A 19 9.64 15.73 12.73
N ASP A 20 10.67 15.06 12.24
CA ASP A 20 11.57 15.50 11.17
C ASP A 20 11.12 15.05 9.76
N GLY A 21 9.88 14.54 9.63
CA GLY A 21 9.26 14.19 8.36
C GLY A 21 8.99 12.68 8.18
N PRO A 22 8.47 12.27 7.00
CA PRO A 22 8.19 10.88 6.71
C PRO A 22 9.48 10.06 6.54
N ASP A 23 9.48 8.83 7.05
CA ASP A 23 10.61 7.90 6.92
C ASP A 23 10.14 6.44 6.90
N CYS A 24 10.99 5.55 6.38
CA CYS A 24 10.75 4.12 6.35
C CYS A 24 11.25 3.45 7.63
N VAL A 25 10.50 2.47 8.12
CA VAL A 25 10.94 1.60 9.20
C VAL A 25 10.84 0.13 8.80
N LEU A 26 11.79 -0.67 9.28
CA LEU A 26 11.78 -2.12 9.20
C LEU A 26 11.27 -2.63 10.54
N ILE A 27 10.30 -3.54 10.53
CA ILE A 27 9.72 -4.12 11.74
C ILE A 27 10.57 -5.32 12.17
N ASN A 28 10.71 -5.57 13.46
CA ASN A 28 11.41 -6.78 13.90
C ASN A 28 10.66 -8.05 13.44
N PRO A 29 11.30 -8.95 12.66
CA PRO A 29 10.65 -10.15 12.12
C PRO A 29 10.22 -11.15 13.19
N ASP A 30 10.83 -11.11 14.38
CA ASP A 30 10.56 -12.05 15.46
C ASP A 30 9.55 -11.49 16.49
N LEU A 31 8.89 -10.38 16.17
CA LEU A 31 7.82 -9.84 17.01
C LEU A 31 6.62 -10.78 17.07
N THR A 32 6.30 -11.22 18.28
CA THR A 32 5.12 -12.06 18.50
C THR A 32 3.85 -11.22 18.53
N PRO A 33 2.67 -11.80 18.25
CA PRO A 33 1.39 -11.11 18.45
C PRO A 33 1.21 -10.57 19.88
N ARG A 34 1.83 -11.21 20.88
CA ARG A 34 1.82 -10.75 22.27
C ARG A 34 2.59 -9.44 22.43
N ASP A 35 3.74 -9.30 21.77
CA ASP A 35 4.53 -8.07 21.78
C ASP A 35 3.76 -6.92 21.12
N TRP A 36 3.09 -7.21 20.00
CA TRP A 36 2.18 -6.28 19.32
C TRP A 36 1.04 -5.81 20.26
N ARG A 37 0.38 -6.72 20.97
CA ARG A 37 -0.68 -6.37 21.92
C ARG A 37 -0.14 -5.56 23.10
N ALA A 38 0.98 -6.00 23.68
CA ALA A 38 1.61 -5.32 24.81
C ALA A 38 2.05 -3.90 24.45
N ALA A 39 2.59 -3.70 23.24
CA ALA A 39 2.96 -2.39 22.76
C ALA A 39 1.73 -1.50 22.49
N ARG A 40 0.64 -2.05 21.93
CA ARG A 40 -0.63 -1.31 21.75
C ARG A 40 -1.25 -0.88 23.09
N LEU A 41 -1.18 -1.75 24.10
CA LEU A 41 -1.65 -1.43 25.45
C LEU A 41 -0.81 -0.32 26.08
N ARG A 42 0.53 -0.41 25.98
CA ARG A 42 1.44 0.65 26.45
C ARG A 42 1.20 1.98 25.73
N ALA A 43 0.89 1.95 24.43
CA ALA A 43 0.51 3.11 23.65
C ALA A 43 -0.80 3.77 24.14
N ALA A 44 -1.77 2.94 24.52
CA ALA A 44 -3.06 3.38 25.05
C ALA A 44 -2.94 4.01 26.44
N LEU A 45 -2.05 3.47 27.27
CA LEU A 45 -1.78 3.86 28.66
C LEU A 45 -0.74 5.00 28.75
N HIS A 46 -0.87 6.03 27.91
CA HIS A 46 0.01 7.18 28.02
C HIS A 46 -0.25 7.92 29.35
N PRO A 47 0.77 8.36 30.10
CA PRO A 47 0.58 8.98 31.42
C PRO A 47 -0.44 10.12 31.40
N ALA A 48 -0.35 11.02 30.41
CA ALA A 48 -1.33 12.09 30.21
C ALA A 48 -2.78 11.60 29.98
N THR A 49 -3.01 10.51 29.24
CA THR A 49 -4.37 9.99 29.01
C THR A 49 -4.92 9.32 30.27
N VAL A 50 -4.06 8.61 31.01
CA VAL A 50 -4.43 8.00 32.30
C VAL A 50 -4.75 9.09 33.33
N LEU A 51 -3.90 10.11 33.46
CA LEU A 51 -4.10 11.23 34.38
C LEU A 51 -5.37 12.03 34.05
N CYS A 52 -5.62 12.35 32.77
CA CYS A 52 -6.88 13.00 32.36
C CYS A 52 -8.11 12.14 32.68
N GLY A 53 -8.03 10.83 32.44
CA GLY A 53 -9.11 9.90 32.76
C GLY A 53 -9.40 9.84 34.26
N LEU A 54 -8.35 9.68 35.09
CA LEU A 54 -8.45 9.66 36.55
C LEU A 54 -8.98 10.98 37.10
N ALA A 55 -8.50 12.12 36.58
CA ALA A 55 -9.00 13.44 36.95
C ALA A 55 -10.49 13.61 36.62
N GLY A 56 -10.93 13.11 35.45
CA GLY A 56 -12.34 13.09 35.07
C GLY A 56 -13.22 12.26 36.01
N VAL A 57 -12.76 11.05 36.35
CA VAL A 57 -13.47 10.16 37.31
C VAL A 57 -13.52 10.77 38.70
N ALA A 58 -12.42 11.33 39.19
CA ALA A 58 -12.37 11.98 40.51
C ALA A 58 -13.32 13.19 40.58
N LEU A 59 -13.34 14.02 39.53
CA LEU A 59 -14.22 15.19 39.46
C LEU A 59 -15.70 14.81 39.42
N ALA A 60 -16.06 13.75 38.68
CA ALA A 60 -17.42 13.21 38.67
C ALA A 60 -17.81 12.64 40.05
N ALA A 61 -16.92 11.89 40.70
CA ALA A 61 -17.16 11.33 42.02
C ALA A 61 -17.37 12.42 43.09
N VAL A 62 -16.53 13.47 43.09
CA VAL A 62 -16.66 14.60 44.02
C VAL A 62 -17.99 15.32 43.83
N ALA A 63 -18.41 15.56 42.59
CA ALA A 63 -19.69 16.22 42.30
C ALA A 63 -20.92 15.39 42.75
N ILE A 64 -20.83 14.05 42.66
CA ILE A 64 -21.86 13.14 43.17
C ILE A 64 -21.88 13.13 44.71
N LEU A 65 -20.72 12.97 45.36
CA LEU A 65 -20.62 12.89 46.82
C LEU A 65 -20.96 14.22 47.53
N ALA A 66 -20.66 15.35 46.90
CA ALA A 66 -20.97 16.68 47.45
C ALA A 66 -22.48 17.01 47.46
N GLY A 67 -23.35 16.07 47.06
CA GLY A 67 -24.80 16.28 47.07
C GLY A 67 -25.27 17.34 46.07
N ALA A 68 -24.43 17.69 45.08
CA ALA A 68 -24.73 18.70 44.07
C ALA A 68 -25.74 18.22 43.01
N GLY A 69 -26.55 17.21 43.33
CA GLY A 69 -27.47 16.51 42.41
C GLY A 69 -28.67 17.34 41.93
N THR A 70 -28.83 18.59 42.35
CA THR A 70 -29.96 19.44 41.95
C THR A 70 -29.55 20.83 41.44
N GLY A 71 -28.27 21.20 41.52
CA GLY A 71 -27.77 22.51 41.07
C GLY A 71 -27.09 22.46 39.70
N PHE A 72 -27.25 23.51 38.89
CA PHE A 72 -26.58 23.66 37.58
C PHE A 72 -25.06 23.44 37.65
N VAL A 73 -24.43 23.88 38.75
CA VAL A 73 -22.97 23.71 39.00
C VAL A 73 -22.58 22.24 39.23
N GLY A 74 -23.40 21.46 39.94
CA GLY A 74 -23.13 20.04 40.16
C GLY A 74 -23.33 19.20 38.91
N ALA A 75 -24.41 19.46 38.17
CA ALA A 75 -24.70 18.79 36.91
C ALA A 75 -23.61 19.08 35.85
N SER A 76 -23.15 20.32 35.75
CA SER A 76 -22.06 20.70 34.83
C SER A 76 -20.71 20.10 35.22
N ALA A 77 -20.36 20.04 36.50
CA ALA A 77 -19.14 19.37 36.98
C ALA A 77 -19.18 17.86 36.67
N CYS A 78 -20.28 17.17 36.97
CA CYS A 78 -20.47 15.76 36.61
C CYS A 78 -20.31 15.53 35.10
N ALA A 79 -20.96 16.35 34.28
CA ALA A 79 -20.88 16.25 32.82
C ALA A 79 -19.44 16.48 32.31
N ALA A 80 -18.72 17.46 32.86
CA ALA A 80 -17.33 17.72 32.53
C ALA A 80 -16.41 16.54 32.92
N GLY A 81 -16.61 15.95 34.11
CA GLY A 81 -15.86 14.77 34.56
C GLY A 81 -16.07 13.56 33.66
N ILE A 82 -17.33 13.27 33.32
CA ILE A 82 -17.68 12.19 32.38
C ILE A 82 -17.07 12.45 31.00
N LEU A 83 -17.18 13.68 30.48
CA LEU A 83 -16.60 14.03 29.18
C LEU A 83 -15.08 13.87 29.16
N MET A 84 -14.38 14.26 30.23
CA MET A 84 -12.95 14.04 30.37
C MET A 84 -12.59 12.54 30.42
N ALA A 85 -13.35 11.72 31.13
CA ALA A 85 -13.14 10.28 31.17
C ALA A 85 -13.39 9.63 29.79
N VAL A 86 -14.48 9.99 29.12
CA VAL A 86 -14.82 9.48 27.77
C VAL A 86 -13.78 9.92 26.74
N THR A 87 -13.36 11.19 26.76
CA THR A 87 -12.33 11.68 25.84
C THR A 87 -10.99 10.98 26.08
N ALA A 88 -10.60 10.73 27.32
CA ALA A 88 -9.41 9.95 27.65
C ALA A 88 -9.49 8.51 27.09
N VAL A 89 -10.63 7.84 27.23
CA VAL A 89 -10.87 6.50 26.65
C VAL A 89 -10.83 6.53 25.12
N LEU A 90 -11.46 7.51 24.49
CA LEU A 90 -11.46 7.65 23.02
C LEU A 90 -10.06 7.95 22.48
N VAL A 91 -9.30 8.82 23.15
CA VAL A 91 -7.90 9.11 22.79
C VAL A 91 -7.02 7.88 23.01
N GLY A 92 -7.19 7.17 24.13
CA GLY A 92 -6.48 5.92 24.41
C GLY A 92 -6.77 4.84 23.37
N ARG A 93 -8.04 4.63 23.01
CA ARG A 93 -8.47 3.71 21.95
C ARG A 93 -7.93 4.13 20.59
N ARG A 94 -8.01 5.42 20.23
CA ARG A 94 -7.43 5.93 18.98
C ARG A 94 -5.91 5.70 18.92
N ARG A 95 -5.20 5.84 20.04
CA ARG A 95 -3.76 5.52 20.13
C ARG A 95 -3.49 4.02 20.04
N ALA A 96 -4.33 3.18 20.64
CA ALA A 96 -4.23 1.71 20.55
C ALA A 96 -4.50 1.19 19.13
N CYS A 97 -5.42 1.84 18.41
CA CYS A 97 -5.78 1.51 17.03
C CYS A 97 -4.84 2.13 15.99
N ARG A 98 -4.03 3.14 16.36
CA ARG A 98 -2.98 3.64 15.46
C ARG A 98 -1.94 2.54 15.22
N PRO A 99 -1.41 2.41 14.00
CA PRO A 99 -0.30 1.50 13.76
C PRO A 99 0.83 1.88 14.72
N LEU A 100 1.40 0.88 15.39
CA LEU A 100 2.35 1.07 16.50
C LEU A 100 3.54 1.95 16.13
N ILE A 101 3.87 1.99 14.85
CA ILE A 101 4.95 2.78 14.30
C ILE A 101 4.65 4.28 14.41
N HIS A 102 3.39 4.72 14.32
CA HIS A 102 3.04 6.12 14.59
C HIS A 102 3.14 6.48 16.07
N VAL A 103 2.90 5.53 16.98
CA VAL A 103 3.07 5.77 18.41
C VAL A 103 4.55 5.78 18.77
N ALA A 104 5.30 4.85 18.22
CA ALA A 104 6.72 4.73 18.51
C ALA A 104 7.57 5.78 17.80
N ALA A 105 7.14 6.29 16.64
CA ALA A 105 7.71 7.48 15.99
C ALA A 105 7.58 8.74 16.85
N THR A 106 6.58 8.81 17.74
CA THR A 106 6.45 9.90 18.73
C THR A 106 7.18 9.62 20.04
N ALA A 107 7.74 8.42 20.21
CA ALA A 107 8.39 7.96 21.43
C ALA A 107 9.71 7.26 21.11
N GLU A 108 10.56 7.92 20.31
CA GLU A 108 11.76 7.35 19.66
C GLU A 108 12.73 6.61 20.60
N GLY A 109 12.68 6.82 21.92
CA GLY A 109 13.47 6.05 22.90
C GLY A 109 12.80 4.80 23.51
N ARG A 110 11.47 4.64 23.42
CA ARG A 110 10.71 3.60 24.16
C ARG A 110 10.43 2.31 23.38
N ALA A 111 10.75 2.27 22.10
CA ALA A 111 10.48 1.13 21.22
C ALA A 111 11.74 0.43 20.70
N ALA A 112 12.83 0.55 21.45
CA ALA A 112 14.09 -0.13 21.16
C ALA A 112 13.85 -1.62 20.87
N GLY A 113 14.29 -2.07 19.70
CA GLY A 113 14.18 -3.47 19.26
C GLY A 113 12.86 -3.87 18.60
N MET A 114 11.87 -2.98 18.48
CA MET A 114 10.62 -3.29 17.75
C MET A 114 10.68 -2.91 16.27
N PHE A 115 11.42 -1.87 15.92
CA PHE A 115 11.67 -1.48 14.54
C PHE A 115 13.01 -0.75 14.42
N LEU A 116 13.51 -0.67 13.20
CA LEU A 116 14.68 0.10 12.82
C LEU A 116 14.26 1.19 11.85
N ARG A 117 14.59 2.43 12.17
CA ARG A 117 14.27 3.61 11.36
C ARG A 117 15.43 3.92 10.41
N SER A 118 15.16 4.12 9.11
CA SER A 118 16.23 4.29 8.12
C SER A 118 17.18 5.46 8.43
N ARG A 119 16.67 6.61 8.89
CA ARG A 119 17.48 7.78 9.30
C ARG A 119 18.26 7.58 10.59
N ALA A 120 17.85 6.68 11.47
CA ALA A 120 18.52 6.46 12.76
C ALA A 120 19.73 5.52 12.67
N LEU A 121 19.97 4.93 11.49
CA LEU A 121 21.02 3.93 11.31
C LEU A 121 22.36 4.52 10.87
N THR A 122 22.33 5.65 10.16
CA THR A 122 23.52 6.29 9.61
C THR A 122 23.24 7.75 9.27
N SER A 123 24.25 8.60 9.46
CA SER A 123 24.28 10.00 9.02
C SER A 123 24.73 10.14 7.56
N ASP A 124 25.40 9.13 7.00
CA ASP A 124 25.87 9.14 5.61
C ASP A 124 24.70 8.92 4.62
N LYS A 125 24.56 9.84 3.67
CA LYS A 125 23.54 9.80 2.62
C LYS A 125 23.73 8.64 1.65
N ALA A 126 24.95 8.16 1.41
CA ALA A 126 25.19 7.00 0.54
C ALA A 126 24.71 5.73 1.24
N GLN A 127 25.20 5.46 2.44
CA GLN A 127 24.76 4.33 3.25
C GLN A 127 23.23 4.34 3.51
N GLN A 128 22.65 5.52 3.74
CA GLN A 128 21.21 5.66 3.92
C GLN A 128 20.42 5.22 2.67
N ARG A 129 20.92 5.46 1.46
CA ARG A 129 20.31 4.97 0.21
C ARG A 129 20.37 3.45 0.15
N THR A 130 21.50 2.84 0.52
CA THR A 130 21.65 1.37 0.60
C THR A 130 20.67 0.77 1.59
N VAL A 131 20.56 1.32 2.80
CA VAL A 131 19.59 0.89 3.82
C VAL A 131 18.16 0.93 3.29
N ARG A 132 17.74 2.05 2.67
CA ARG A 132 16.39 2.16 2.10
C ARG A 132 16.17 1.17 0.96
N SER A 133 17.17 0.95 0.11
CA SER A 133 17.10 -0.02 -0.98
C SER A 133 16.93 -1.45 -0.45
N LEU A 134 17.68 -1.84 0.58
CA LEU A 134 17.55 -3.12 1.26
C LEU A 134 16.14 -3.29 1.86
N MET A 135 15.63 -2.30 2.58
CA MET A 135 14.28 -2.33 3.14
C MET A 135 13.23 -2.48 2.03
N GLN A 136 13.37 -1.73 0.94
CA GLN A 136 12.47 -1.83 -0.20
C GLN A 136 12.50 -3.22 -0.83
N ALA A 137 13.67 -3.84 -1.02
CA ALA A 137 13.79 -5.20 -1.54
C ALA A 137 13.07 -6.22 -0.64
N VAL A 138 13.23 -6.12 0.68
CA VAL A 138 12.49 -6.96 1.65
C VAL A 138 10.98 -6.77 1.50
N ALA A 139 10.53 -5.51 1.39
CA ALA A 139 9.11 -5.18 1.23
C ALA A 139 8.52 -5.79 -0.05
N GLU A 140 9.24 -5.67 -1.17
CA GLU A 140 8.84 -6.20 -2.47
C GLU A 140 8.71 -7.72 -2.45
N VAL A 141 9.70 -8.44 -1.90
CA VAL A 141 9.64 -9.91 -1.80
C VAL A 141 8.47 -10.37 -0.94
N HIS A 142 8.18 -9.67 0.16
CA HIS A 142 7.05 -10.01 1.04
C HIS A 142 5.67 -9.72 0.43
N ALA A 143 5.55 -8.62 -0.32
CA ALA A 143 4.30 -8.16 -0.93
C ALA A 143 4.03 -8.80 -2.30
N SER A 144 4.98 -9.55 -2.85
CA SER A 144 4.88 -10.11 -4.19
C SER A 144 3.69 -11.06 -4.34
N PRO A 145 2.88 -10.94 -5.41
CA PRO A 145 1.88 -11.95 -5.77
C PRO A 145 2.48 -13.31 -6.14
N ALA A 146 3.79 -13.35 -6.45
CA ALA A 146 4.50 -14.61 -6.68
C ALA A 146 4.83 -15.36 -5.37
N ARG A 147 4.58 -14.78 -4.19
CA ARG A 147 4.89 -15.39 -2.89
C ARG A 147 4.37 -16.83 -2.70
N PRO A 148 3.17 -17.24 -3.16
CA PRO A 148 2.71 -18.62 -3.04
C PRO A 148 3.58 -19.65 -3.78
N TRP A 149 4.43 -19.20 -4.71
CA TRP A 149 5.36 -20.02 -5.48
C TRP A 149 6.76 -20.09 -4.88
N LEU A 150 7.01 -19.32 -3.82
CA LEU A 150 8.28 -19.30 -3.09
C LEU A 150 8.18 -20.22 -1.88
N ASP A 151 9.32 -20.69 -1.38
CA ASP A 151 9.37 -21.28 -0.04
C ASP A 151 8.82 -20.25 0.97
N PRO A 152 7.78 -20.58 1.76
CA PRO A 152 7.20 -19.66 2.73
C PRO A 152 8.23 -19.13 3.76
N ALA A 153 9.32 -19.85 4.00
CA ALA A 153 10.41 -19.41 4.87
C ALA A 153 11.28 -18.32 4.24
N MET A 154 11.39 -18.25 2.91
CA MET A 154 12.38 -17.40 2.23
C MET A 154 12.18 -15.89 2.47
N PRO A 155 10.98 -15.31 2.34
CA PRO A 155 10.76 -13.91 2.68
C PRO A 155 11.13 -13.60 4.14
N VAL A 156 10.78 -14.50 5.06
CA VAL A 156 11.08 -14.36 6.50
C VAL A 156 12.59 -14.41 6.76
N GLN A 157 13.31 -15.30 6.09
CA GLN A 157 14.77 -15.38 6.19
C GLN A 157 15.44 -14.12 5.66
N LEU A 158 15.02 -13.63 4.49
CA LEU A 158 15.52 -12.37 3.92
C LEU A 158 15.29 -11.20 4.89
N HIS A 159 14.09 -11.13 5.46
CA HIS A 159 13.75 -10.12 6.46
C HIS A 159 14.62 -10.23 7.73
N ARG A 160 14.86 -11.46 8.23
CA ARG A 160 15.77 -11.69 9.36
C ARG A 160 17.21 -11.27 9.06
N VAL A 161 17.73 -11.61 7.88
CA VAL A 161 19.09 -11.21 7.49
C VAL A 161 19.20 -9.69 7.41
N ALA A 162 18.25 -9.03 6.76
CA ALA A 162 18.21 -7.57 6.70
C ALA A 162 18.13 -6.95 8.10
N TRP A 163 17.27 -7.49 8.97
CA TRP A 163 17.16 -7.04 10.36
C TRP A 163 18.48 -7.16 11.13
N HIS A 164 19.18 -8.28 11.02
CA HIS A 164 20.47 -8.50 11.70
C HIS A 164 21.53 -7.51 11.24
N VAL A 165 21.67 -7.32 9.93
CA VAL A 165 22.65 -6.38 9.35
C VAL A 165 22.34 -4.94 9.76
N LEU A 166 21.08 -4.52 9.69
CA LEU A 166 20.70 -3.16 10.12
C LEU A 166 20.83 -2.97 11.64
N THR A 167 20.60 -4.02 12.43
CA THR A 167 20.85 -3.96 13.89
C THR A 167 22.34 -3.84 14.17
N PHE A 168 23.18 -4.58 13.45
CA PHE A 168 24.64 -4.46 13.54
C PHE A 168 25.10 -3.05 13.16
N LEU A 169 24.56 -2.51 12.07
CA LEU A 169 24.80 -1.14 11.62
C LEU A 169 24.44 -0.12 12.72
N HIS A 170 23.27 -0.27 13.35
CA HIS A 170 22.86 0.58 14.47
C HIS A 170 23.83 0.51 15.65
N ARG A 171 24.28 -0.69 16.02
CA ARG A 171 25.24 -0.90 17.12
C ARG A 171 26.61 -0.28 16.86
N THR A 172 26.99 -0.14 15.59
CA THR A 172 28.26 0.52 15.20
C THR A 172 28.17 2.05 15.18
N ALA A 173 26.99 2.66 15.35
CA ALA A 173 26.84 4.12 15.30
C ALA A 173 27.69 4.89 16.33
N PRO A 174 27.79 4.47 17.61
CA PRO A 174 28.67 5.15 18.58
C PRO A 174 30.15 5.07 18.19
N ALA A 175 30.58 3.91 17.66
CA ALA A 175 31.95 3.73 17.19
C ALA A 175 32.26 4.65 16.00
N ARG A 176 31.31 4.81 15.05
CA ARG A 176 31.45 5.77 13.94
C ARG A 176 31.60 7.19 14.43
N ALA A 177 30.75 7.65 15.35
CA ALA A 177 30.84 9.00 15.90
C ALA A 177 32.21 9.27 16.56
N LEU A 178 32.72 8.30 17.34
CA LEU A 178 34.05 8.40 17.94
C LEU A 178 35.17 8.41 16.88
N LEU A 179 35.08 7.57 15.85
CA LEU A 179 36.06 7.55 14.76
C LEU A 179 36.08 8.88 13.97
N ASP A 180 34.92 9.49 13.76
CA ASP A 180 34.80 10.79 13.09
C ASP A 180 35.43 11.92 13.93
N GLU A 181 35.22 11.92 15.25
CA GLU A 181 35.86 12.88 16.17
C GLU A 181 37.39 12.72 16.20
N LEU A 182 37.88 11.48 16.12
CA LEU A 182 39.31 11.16 16.20
C LEU A 182 40.04 11.36 14.87
N ALA A 183 39.34 11.46 13.74
CA ALA A 183 39.94 11.58 12.40
C ALA A 183 40.84 12.82 12.22
N GLY A 184 40.72 13.83 13.09
CA GLY A 184 41.52 15.06 13.02
C GLY A 184 42.62 15.21 14.08
N LEU A 185 42.79 14.23 14.98
CA LEU A 185 43.52 14.47 16.24
C LEU A 185 44.87 13.74 16.38
N HIS A 186 45.23 12.76 15.55
CA HIS A 186 46.40 11.90 15.82
C HIS A 186 47.28 11.59 14.61
N GLU A 187 48.60 11.78 14.78
CA GLU A 187 49.64 11.36 13.83
C GLU A 187 49.98 9.84 13.93
N GLN A 188 49.69 9.21 15.07
CA GLN A 188 49.81 7.75 15.28
C GLN A 188 48.48 7.16 15.74
N GLU A 189 47.93 6.24 14.95
CA GLU A 189 46.64 5.60 15.21
C GLU A 189 46.80 4.46 16.25
N PRO A 190 46.23 4.56 17.46
CA PRO A 190 46.25 3.47 18.42
C PRO A 190 45.52 2.23 17.89
N ALA A 191 45.99 1.04 18.29
CA ALA A 191 45.51 -0.24 17.77
C ALA A 191 43.98 -0.45 17.94
N GLU A 192 43.39 0.14 18.98
CA GLU A 192 41.95 0.08 19.26
C GLU A 192 41.13 0.86 18.22
N ILE A 193 41.61 2.04 17.80
CA ILE A 193 40.96 2.84 16.74
C ILE A 193 41.05 2.08 15.41
N ALA A 194 42.20 1.51 15.09
CA ALA A 194 42.37 0.68 13.89
C ALA A 194 41.45 -0.57 13.90
N ALA A 195 41.27 -1.19 15.06
CA ALA A 195 40.32 -2.30 15.23
C ALA A 195 38.86 -1.87 15.05
N ALA A 196 38.47 -0.73 15.64
CA ALA A 196 37.13 -0.17 15.49
C ALA A 196 36.84 0.22 14.03
N ARG A 197 37.80 0.85 13.33
CA ARG A 197 37.66 1.20 11.91
C ARG A 197 37.47 -0.04 11.05
N ARG A 198 38.26 -1.09 11.25
CA ARG A 198 38.06 -2.38 10.55
C ARG A 198 36.69 -3.00 10.80
N ALA A 199 36.19 -2.94 12.04
CA ALA A 199 34.85 -3.44 12.36
C ALA A 199 33.74 -2.64 11.66
N VAL A 200 33.86 -1.32 11.59
CA VAL A 200 32.94 -0.45 10.84
C VAL A 200 33.00 -0.75 9.34
N THR A 201 34.19 -0.84 8.75
CA THR A 201 34.35 -1.20 7.33
C THR A 201 33.77 -2.57 7.01
N ALA A 202 33.94 -3.56 7.89
CA ALA A 202 33.33 -4.88 7.73
C ALA A 202 31.79 -4.81 7.82
N ALA A 203 31.24 -3.94 8.67
CA ALA A 203 29.80 -3.70 8.75
C ALA A 203 29.24 -3.12 7.45
N ASP A 204 29.97 -2.16 6.87
CA ASP A 204 29.57 -1.47 5.64
C ASP A 204 29.63 -2.44 4.44
N ALA A 205 30.69 -3.24 4.34
CA ALA A 205 30.80 -4.29 3.32
C ALA A 205 29.68 -5.33 3.44
N ALA A 206 29.37 -5.78 4.66
CA ALA A 206 28.26 -6.72 4.88
C ALA A 206 26.90 -6.13 4.51
N LEU A 207 26.69 -4.82 4.74
CA LEU A 207 25.48 -4.12 4.30
C LEU A 207 25.36 -4.11 2.77
N ASP A 208 26.43 -3.77 2.07
CA ASP A 208 26.44 -3.73 0.61
C ASP A 208 26.21 -5.11 0.01
N ASP A 209 26.88 -6.15 0.54
CA ASP A 209 26.70 -7.53 0.11
C ASP A 209 25.26 -8.00 0.31
N VAL A 210 24.69 -7.81 1.51
CA VAL A 210 23.30 -8.21 1.78
C VAL A 210 22.30 -7.42 0.95
N SER A 211 22.55 -6.14 0.72
CA SER A 211 21.73 -5.31 -0.18
C SER A 211 21.75 -5.85 -1.61
N CYS A 212 22.92 -6.23 -2.13
CA CYS A 212 23.07 -6.83 -3.45
C CYS A 212 22.27 -8.13 -3.58
N HIS A 213 22.42 -9.05 -2.63
CA HIS A 213 21.68 -10.32 -2.63
C HIS A 213 20.17 -10.11 -2.47
N ALA A 214 19.74 -9.19 -1.60
CA ALA A 214 18.33 -8.85 -1.45
C ALA A 214 17.73 -8.30 -2.75
N HIS A 215 18.47 -7.45 -3.46
CA HIS A 215 18.06 -6.93 -4.76
C HIS A 215 17.98 -8.02 -5.83
N ALA A 216 18.93 -8.97 -5.83
CA ALA A 216 18.88 -10.14 -6.71
C ALA A 216 17.64 -11.01 -6.42
N CYS A 217 17.29 -11.23 -5.15
CA CYS A 217 16.04 -11.91 -4.79
C CYS A 217 14.81 -11.16 -5.32
N ALA A 218 14.76 -9.84 -5.13
CA ALA A 218 13.65 -9.03 -5.64
C ALA A 218 13.56 -9.06 -7.18
N SER A 219 14.69 -9.03 -7.89
CA SER A 219 14.70 -9.09 -9.36
C SER A 219 14.21 -10.44 -9.90
N LEU A 220 14.60 -11.55 -9.26
CA LEU A 220 14.10 -12.89 -9.58
C LEU A 220 12.59 -12.99 -9.37
N VAL A 221 12.09 -12.45 -8.25
CA VAL A 221 10.66 -12.40 -7.95
C VAL A 221 9.90 -11.59 -9.00
N ARG A 222 10.37 -10.39 -9.37
CA ARG A 222 9.77 -9.57 -10.44
C ARG A 222 9.75 -10.28 -11.80
N ALA A 223 10.83 -10.99 -12.15
CA ALA A 223 10.91 -11.77 -13.38
C ALA A 223 9.89 -12.93 -13.38
N TRP A 224 9.72 -13.59 -12.24
CA TRP A 224 8.71 -14.63 -12.08
C TRP A 224 7.29 -14.07 -12.19
N GLU A 225 7.00 -12.94 -11.54
CA GLU A 225 5.71 -12.27 -11.71
C GLU A 225 5.42 -11.89 -13.16
N ALA A 226 6.43 -11.42 -13.90
CA ALA A 226 6.27 -11.11 -15.32
C ALA A 226 5.88 -12.35 -16.13
N LYS A 227 6.48 -13.52 -15.84
CA LYS A 227 6.10 -14.80 -16.45
C LYS A 227 4.67 -15.22 -16.08
N LEU A 228 4.29 -15.09 -14.80
CA LEU A 228 2.93 -15.38 -14.35
C LEU A 228 1.89 -14.50 -15.05
N ARG A 229 2.16 -13.19 -15.16
CA ARG A 229 1.30 -12.25 -15.89
C ARG A 229 1.21 -12.60 -17.37
N HIS A 230 2.32 -12.96 -18.01
CA HIS A 230 2.31 -13.37 -19.42
C HIS A 230 1.48 -14.64 -19.65
N ALA A 231 1.61 -15.65 -18.78
CA ALA A 231 0.84 -16.88 -18.89
C ALA A 231 -0.68 -16.64 -18.69
N ASP A 232 -1.06 -15.80 -17.72
CA ASP A 232 -2.47 -15.40 -17.51
C ASP A 232 -3.02 -14.65 -18.73
N LEU A 233 -2.27 -13.68 -19.27
CA LEU A 233 -2.66 -12.96 -20.48
C LEU A 233 -2.79 -13.88 -21.70
N ALA A 234 -1.86 -14.83 -21.88
CA ALA A 234 -1.92 -15.81 -22.96
C ALA A 234 -3.17 -16.70 -22.85
N THR A 235 -3.51 -17.13 -21.64
CA THR A 235 -4.72 -17.94 -21.37
C THR A 235 -5.98 -17.14 -21.67
N ARG A 236 -6.06 -15.88 -21.22
CA ARG A 236 -7.20 -15.00 -21.50
C ARG A 236 -7.30 -14.67 -22.99
N ALA A 237 -6.17 -14.45 -23.67
CA ALA A 237 -6.15 -14.21 -25.10
C ALA A 237 -6.68 -15.42 -25.87
N ALA A 238 -6.21 -16.63 -25.55
CA ALA A 238 -6.72 -17.87 -26.16
C ALA A 238 -8.24 -18.02 -25.94
N ALA A 239 -8.71 -17.87 -24.69
CA ALA A 239 -10.13 -17.95 -24.38
C ALA A 239 -10.97 -16.88 -25.11
N THR A 240 -10.43 -15.67 -25.28
CA THR A 240 -11.12 -14.60 -26.01
C THR A 240 -11.16 -14.89 -27.51
N THR A 241 -10.06 -15.38 -28.08
CA THR A 241 -9.98 -15.76 -29.49
C THR A 241 -10.93 -16.91 -29.82
N ASP A 242 -11.11 -17.88 -28.91
CA ASP A 242 -12.08 -18.96 -29.09
C ASP A 242 -13.54 -18.48 -29.13
N THR A 243 -13.83 -17.30 -28.58
CA THR A 243 -15.17 -16.68 -28.61
C THR A 243 -15.39 -15.75 -29.80
N LEU A 244 -14.35 -15.42 -30.57
CA LEU A 244 -14.51 -14.56 -31.73
C LEU A 244 -15.27 -15.32 -32.84
N PRO A 245 -16.26 -14.68 -33.49
CA PRO A 245 -16.97 -15.29 -34.60
C PRO A 245 -15.99 -15.65 -35.71
N ARG A 246 -16.17 -16.83 -36.29
CA ARG A 246 -15.26 -17.31 -37.35
C ARG A 246 -15.40 -16.41 -38.57
N THR A 247 -14.31 -16.18 -39.30
CA THR A 247 -14.32 -15.35 -40.51
C THR A 247 -15.36 -15.82 -41.53
N GLU A 248 -15.62 -17.13 -41.57
CA GLU A 248 -16.68 -17.75 -42.39
C GLU A 248 -18.09 -17.34 -41.95
N GLU A 249 -18.37 -17.26 -40.65
CA GLU A 249 -19.66 -16.81 -40.11
C GLU A 249 -19.90 -15.34 -40.43
N LEU A 250 -18.86 -14.51 -40.34
CA LEU A 250 -18.94 -13.11 -40.73
C LEU A 250 -19.16 -12.97 -42.25
N ALA A 251 -18.46 -13.77 -43.06
CA ALA A 251 -18.66 -13.78 -44.51
C ALA A 251 -20.09 -14.22 -44.90
N LEU A 252 -20.63 -15.23 -44.22
CA LEU A 252 -22.02 -15.68 -44.40
C LEU A 252 -23.02 -14.59 -43.99
N ALA A 253 -22.80 -13.92 -42.86
CA ALA A 253 -23.66 -12.81 -42.43
C ALA A 253 -23.60 -11.63 -43.41
N CYS A 254 -22.42 -11.28 -43.92
CA CYS A 254 -22.27 -10.25 -44.95
C CYS A 254 -22.95 -10.64 -46.27
N SER A 255 -22.83 -11.90 -46.69
CA SER A 255 -23.51 -12.42 -47.88
C SER A 255 -25.03 -12.38 -47.71
N ALA A 256 -25.56 -12.84 -46.57
CA ALA A 256 -26.98 -12.78 -46.28
C ALA A 256 -27.50 -11.33 -46.24
N ALA A 257 -26.72 -10.41 -45.67
CA ALA A 257 -27.06 -8.99 -45.66
C ALA A 257 -27.06 -8.37 -47.06
N ALA A 258 -26.17 -8.81 -47.96
CA ALA A 258 -26.13 -8.34 -49.35
C ALA A 258 -27.36 -8.77 -50.17
N GLU A 259 -27.99 -9.89 -49.81
CA GLU A 259 -29.22 -10.39 -50.46
C GLU A 259 -30.50 -9.71 -49.96
N LEU A 260 -30.46 -9.03 -48.79
CA LEU A 260 -31.65 -8.38 -48.22
C LEU A 260 -32.20 -7.24 -49.11
N PRO A 261 -31.40 -6.29 -49.61
CA PRO A 261 -31.92 -5.21 -50.45
C PRO A 261 -32.70 -5.68 -51.69
N PRO A 262 -32.18 -6.60 -52.54
CA PRO A 262 -32.94 -7.08 -53.69
C PRO A 262 -34.21 -7.85 -53.29
N ALA A 263 -34.18 -8.64 -52.20
CA ALA A 263 -35.36 -9.36 -51.71
C ALA A 263 -36.46 -8.41 -51.18
N VAL A 264 -36.07 -7.37 -50.43
CA VAL A 264 -36.98 -6.32 -49.94
C VAL A 264 -37.53 -5.51 -51.11
N PHE A 265 -36.68 -5.13 -52.07
CA PHE A 265 -37.10 -4.44 -53.28
C PHE A 265 -38.17 -5.25 -54.03
N ALA A 266 -37.89 -6.53 -54.32
CA ALA A 266 -38.84 -7.41 -55.00
C ALA A 266 -40.17 -7.54 -54.24
N SER A 267 -40.11 -7.67 -52.91
CA SER A 267 -41.31 -7.77 -52.06
C SER A 267 -42.14 -6.48 -52.06
N ILE A 268 -41.50 -5.32 -52.00
CA ILE A 268 -42.17 -4.01 -52.04
C ILE A 268 -42.80 -3.78 -53.41
N THR A 269 -42.09 -4.11 -54.50
CA THR A 269 -42.63 -4.04 -55.86
C THR A 269 -43.84 -4.97 -56.03
N ALA A 270 -43.75 -6.22 -55.56
CA ALA A 270 -44.87 -7.16 -55.61
C ALA A 270 -46.10 -6.67 -54.80
N ALA A 271 -45.88 -6.14 -53.59
CA ALA A 271 -46.94 -5.59 -52.76
C ALA A 271 -47.62 -4.37 -53.40
N ARG A 272 -46.84 -3.50 -54.05
CA ARG A 272 -47.35 -2.39 -54.84
C ARG A 272 -48.23 -2.89 -55.98
N ASP A 273 -47.76 -3.87 -56.76
CA ASP A 273 -48.49 -4.40 -57.91
C ASP A 273 -49.84 -5.00 -57.50
N LEU A 274 -49.89 -5.72 -56.38
CA LEU A 274 -51.13 -6.28 -55.83
C LEU A 274 -52.12 -5.22 -55.32
N THR A 275 -51.62 -4.07 -54.86
CA THR A 275 -52.44 -2.99 -54.29
C THR A 275 -52.81 -1.90 -55.30
N SER A 276 -52.31 -1.98 -56.54
CA SER A 276 -52.39 -0.90 -57.55
C SER A 276 -51.90 0.45 -57.04
N ALA A 277 -51.01 0.44 -56.04
CA ALA A 277 -50.31 1.67 -55.65
C ALA A 277 -49.45 2.09 -56.85
N GLY A 278 -49.51 3.35 -57.27
CA GLY A 278 -48.75 3.81 -58.46
C GLY A 278 -47.25 3.54 -58.37
N ALA A 279 -46.53 3.73 -59.48
CA ALA A 279 -45.09 3.46 -59.55
C ALA A 279 -44.30 4.24 -58.49
N PHE A 280 -43.20 3.65 -58.00
CA PHE A 280 -42.33 4.31 -57.05
C PHE A 280 -41.44 5.36 -57.75
N VAL A 281 -41.00 6.37 -56.99
CA VAL A 281 -40.18 7.47 -57.50
C VAL A 281 -38.88 7.00 -58.16
N TRP A 282 -38.26 5.93 -57.63
CA TRP A 282 -37.01 5.38 -58.16
C TRP A 282 -37.16 4.59 -59.47
N GLU A 283 -38.39 4.27 -59.89
CA GLU A 283 -38.67 3.56 -61.14
C GLU A 283 -38.92 4.50 -62.31
N HIS A 284 -39.07 5.78 -62.01
CA HIS A 284 -39.13 6.82 -63.01
C HIS A 284 -37.71 7.15 -63.51
N PRO A 285 -37.51 7.35 -64.83
CA PRO A 285 -36.23 7.78 -65.35
C PRO A 285 -35.73 9.05 -64.65
N PRO A 286 -34.40 9.23 -64.45
CA PRO A 286 -33.87 10.36 -63.68
C PRO A 286 -34.34 11.74 -64.17
N HIS A 287 -34.67 11.86 -65.46
CA HIS A 287 -35.16 13.10 -66.09
C HIS A 287 -36.64 13.44 -65.77
N THR A 288 -37.36 12.56 -65.08
CA THR A 288 -38.74 12.77 -64.63
C THR A 288 -38.85 12.93 -63.11
N TRP A 289 -37.72 12.91 -62.41
CA TRP A 289 -37.71 13.18 -60.98
C TRP A 289 -38.06 14.66 -60.76
N PRO A 290 -38.96 14.98 -59.81
CA PRO A 290 -39.22 16.36 -59.46
C PRO A 290 -37.90 16.94 -58.94
N SER A 291 -37.32 17.87 -59.71
CA SER A 291 -36.18 18.66 -59.27
C SER A 291 -36.56 19.29 -57.95
N SER A 292 -35.76 19.04 -56.91
CA SER A 292 -35.93 19.66 -55.59
C SER A 292 -35.66 21.16 -55.70
N SER A 293 -36.63 21.90 -56.26
CA SER A 293 -36.61 23.35 -56.37
C SER A 293 -37.81 23.91 -55.62
N THR A 294 -37.79 23.75 -54.30
CA THR A 294 -38.57 24.63 -53.41
C THR A 294 -37.80 24.86 -52.12
N ARG A 295 -36.71 25.60 -52.21
CA ARG A 295 -36.22 26.42 -51.10
C ARG A 295 -36.79 27.83 -51.30
N GLY A 296 -38.11 27.97 -51.15
CA GLY A 296 -38.72 29.25 -50.76
C GLY A 296 -38.43 29.42 -49.27
N GLY A 297 -37.73 30.45 -48.82
CA GLY A 297 -38.20 31.81 -48.93
C GLY A 297 -39.05 32.10 -47.69
N LEU A 298 -38.40 32.13 -46.52
CA LEU A 298 -38.92 32.75 -45.30
C LEU A 298 -37.92 33.84 -44.91
N SER A 299 -38.17 35.02 -45.48
CA SER A 299 -38.04 36.29 -44.78
C SER A 299 -39.21 36.45 -43.81
#